data_AF-A0A7R9DUW3-F1
#
_entry.id   AF-A0A7R9DUW3-F1
#
_cell.length_a   1.000
_cell.length_b   1.000
_cell.length_c   1.000
_cell.angle_alpha   90.00
_cell.angle_beta   90.00
_cell.angle_gamma   90.00
#
_symmetry.space_group_name_H-M   'P 1'
#
loop_
_entity.id
_entity.type
_entity.pdbx_description
1 polymer ?
#
loop_
_entity_poly.entity_id
_entity_poly.type
_entity_poly.pdbx_seq_one_letter_code
_entity_poly.pdbx_strand_id
1 'polypeptide(L)'
;MARHDKVFFHFETRKCDDDRTLVDSSRKFGKPMELVLGKKFKFEVWETVVQMMALNEVARFTVDKSLLSGYPFVSKTLREAGKPQDQRRHHCCGVTLQNEGIGYQDLNLLIKDPCDLEFTI
;
A
#
# COMPACT_ATOMS: atom_id res chain seq x y z
N MET A 1 -19.82 19.65 -9.73
CA MET A 1 -19.43 18.47 -8.92
C MET A 1 -18.34 17.74 -9.68
N ALA A 2 -17.12 17.62 -9.13
CA ALA A 2 -16.09 16.81 -9.78
C ALA A 2 -16.49 15.33 -9.69
N ARG A 3 -16.64 14.67 -10.85
CA ARG A 3 -16.85 13.22 -10.91
C ARG A 3 -15.51 12.58 -10.61
N HIS A 4 -15.40 11.95 -9.44
CA HIS A 4 -14.22 11.15 -9.14
C HIS A 4 -14.41 9.78 -9.75
N ASP A 5 -13.56 9.42 -10.70
CA ASP A 5 -13.58 8.08 -11.27
C ASP A 5 -12.94 7.09 -10.28
N LYS A 6 -13.63 5.98 -10.07
CA LYS A 6 -13.17 4.87 -9.23
C LYS A 6 -12.51 3.83 -10.11
N VAL A 7 -11.32 3.39 -9.73
CA VAL A 7 -10.61 2.32 -10.41
C VAL A 7 -10.39 1.15 -9.45
N PHE A 8 -10.51 -0.05 -9.99
CA PHE A 8 -10.36 -1.30 -9.25
C PHE A 8 -9.25 -2.12 -9.90
N PHE A 9 -8.30 -2.59 -9.09
CA PHE A 9 -7.19 -3.40 -9.57
C PHE A 9 -6.71 -4.36 -8.49
N HIS A 10 -6.13 -5.47 -8.91
CA HIS A 10 -5.32 -6.28 -8.01
C HIS A 10 -3.91 -5.74 -8.00
N PHE A 11 -3.25 -5.80 -6.85
CA PHE A 11 -1.83 -5.52 -6.75
C PHE A 11 -1.11 -6.57 -5.90
N GLU A 12 0.20 -6.62 -6.11
CA GLU A 12 1.19 -7.29 -5.28
C GLU A 12 2.39 -6.36 -5.07
N THR A 13 2.87 -6.26 -3.84
CA THR A 13 4.05 -5.47 -3.50
C THR A 13 5.13 -6.36 -2.94
N ARG A 14 6.34 -6.26 -3.48
CA ARG A 14 7.51 -7.04 -3.06
C ARG A 14 8.69 -6.13 -2.78
N LYS A 15 9.56 -6.55 -1.86
CA LYS A 15 10.89 -5.96 -1.74
C LYS A 15 11.75 -6.33 -2.94
N CYS A 16 12.69 -5.46 -3.29
CA CYS A 16 13.73 -5.75 -4.30
C CYS A 16 14.94 -6.48 -3.68
N ASP A 17 14.73 -7.30 -2.65
CA ASP A 17 15.75 -8.22 -2.11
C ASP A 17 15.84 -9.51 -2.97
N ASP A 18 16.87 -10.32 -2.72
CA ASP A 18 17.12 -11.55 -3.49
C ASP A 18 15.93 -12.53 -3.42
N ASP A 19 15.23 -12.56 -2.27
CA ASP A 19 14.06 -13.42 -2.03
C ASP A 19 12.76 -12.85 -2.60
N ARG A 20 12.77 -11.61 -3.11
CA ARG A 20 11.59 -10.85 -3.53
C ARG A 20 10.46 -10.93 -2.51
N THR A 21 10.80 -10.61 -1.27
CA THR A 21 9.95 -10.76 -0.09
C THR A 21 8.59 -10.11 -0.33
N LEU A 22 7.53 -10.90 -0.26
CA LEU A 22 6.16 -10.41 -0.41
C LEU A 22 5.75 -9.56 0.79
N VAL A 23 5.38 -8.30 0.54
CA VAL A 23 4.91 -7.36 1.55
C VAL A 23 3.38 -7.38 1.63
N ASP A 24 2.70 -7.18 0.50
CA ASP A 24 1.24 -7.12 0.45
C ASP A 24 0.70 -7.77 -0.83
N SER A 25 -0.50 -8.32 -0.75
CA SER A 25 -1.21 -8.85 -1.92
C SER A 25 -2.71 -8.65 -1.74
N SER A 26 -3.32 -7.88 -2.64
CA SER A 26 -4.78 -7.69 -2.67
C SER A 26 -5.55 -9.03 -2.77
N ARG A 27 -4.97 -10.03 -3.44
CA ARG A 27 -5.58 -11.37 -3.55
C ARG A 27 -5.60 -12.08 -2.20
N LYS A 28 -4.55 -11.91 -1.37
CA LYS A 28 -4.53 -12.41 0.02
C LYS A 28 -5.51 -11.64 0.92
N PHE A 29 -5.80 -10.38 0.60
CA PHE A 29 -6.83 -9.60 1.29
C PHE A 29 -8.26 -9.97 0.86
N GLY A 30 -8.42 -10.79 -0.17
CA GLY A 30 -9.72 -11.28 -0.65
C GLY A 30 -10.53 -10.29 -1.49
N LYS A 31 -10.02 -9.07 -1.75
CA LYS A 31 -10.70 -8.06 -2.57
C LYS A 31 -9.71 -7.18 -3.33
N PRO A 32 -10.08 -6.69 -4.54
CA PRO A 32 -9.26 -5.73 -5.26
C PRO A 32 -9.13 -4.41 -4.48
N MET A 33 -8.10 -3.64 -4.80
CA MET A 33 -7.94 -2.27 -4.33
C MET A 33 -8.97 -1.38 -5.00
N GLU A 34 -9.60 -0.46 -4.25
CA GLU A 34 -10.42 0.63 -4.77
C GLU A 34 -9.63 1.94 -4.60
N LEU A 35 -9.26 2.57 -5.73
CA LEU A 35 -8.62 3.87 -5.74
C LEU A 35 -9.57 4.90 -6.35
N VAL A 36 -9.69 6.06 -5.70
CA VAL A 36 -10.50 7.18 -6.16
C VAL A 36 -9.57 8.24 -6.75
N LEU A 37 -9.63 8.45 -8.07
CA LEU A 37 -8.76 9.39 -8.77
C LEU A 37 -9.10 10.85 -8.43
N GLY A 38 -8.09 11.71 -8.45
CA GLY A 38 -8.20 13.14 -8.19
C GLY A 38 -8.38 13.49 -6.71
N LYS A 39 -8.28 12.51 -5.79
CA LYS A 39 -8.35 12.76 -4.34
C LYS A 39 -6.99 12.95 -3.67
N LYS A 40 -5.88 13.02 -4.43
CA LYS A 40 -4.50 13.17 -3.92
C LYS A 40 -4.32 12.33 -2.66
N PHE A 41 -4.54 11.02 -2.81
CA PHE A 41 -4.49 10.08 -1.70
C PHE A 41 -3.05 10.01 -1.14
N LYS A 42 -2.86 9.33 -0.01
CA LYS A 42 -1.55 9.24 0.67
C LYS A 42 -0.41 8.59 -0.14
N PHE A 43 -0.67 8.11 -1.36
CA PHE A 43 0.34 7.47 -2.20
C PHE A 43 0.11 7.77 -3.69
N GLU A 44 0.68 8.90 -4.13
CA GLU A 44 0.50 9.45 -5.49
C GLU A 44 1.06 8.54 -6.60
N VAL A 45 2.06 7.71 -6.28
CA VAL A 45 2.70 6.80 -7.24
C VAL A 45 1.69 5.87 -7.92
N TRP A 46 0.76 5.29 -7.16
CA TRP A 46 -0.28 4.42 -7.74
C TRP A 46 -1.27 5.21 -8.60
N GLU A 47 -1.61 6.44 -8.22
CA GLU A 47 -2.52 7.27 -9.01
C GLU A 47 -1.90 7.58 -10.38
N THR A 48 -0.62 7.96 -10.41
CA THR A 48 0.12 8.21 -11.65
C THR A 48 0.20 6.96 -12.52
N VAL A 49 0.56 5.80 -11.97
CA VAL A 49 0.72 4.58 -12.77
C VAL A 49 -0.62 4.09 -13.31
N VAL A 50 -1.66 3.99 -12.47
CA VAL A 50 -2.97 3.45 -12.90
C VAL A 50 -3.63 4.34 -13.95
N GLN A 51 -3.38 5.66 -13.94
CA GLN A 51 -3.86 6.56 -15.01
C GLN A 51 -3.21 6.29 -16.38
N MET A 52 -2.04 5.65 -16.41
CA MET A 52 -1.34 5.31 -17.66
C MET A 52 -1.66 3.89 -18.16
N MET A 53 -2.37 3.08 -17.38
CA MET A 53 -2.68 1.68 -17.72
C MET A 53 -3.97 1.56 -18.53
N ALA A 54 -4.00 0.60 -19.46
CA ALA A 54 -5.21 0.17 -20.14
C ALA A 54 -6.02 -0.81 -19.27
N LEU A 55 -7.32 -0.97 -19.59
CA LEU A 55 -8.14 -1.98 -18.94
C LEU A 55 -7.57 -3.39 -19.17
N ASN A 56 -7.47 -4.16 -18.09
CA ASN A 56 -6.88 -5.51 -18.05
C ASN A 56 -5.37 -5.58 -18.33
N GLU A 57 -4.69 -4.44 -18.42
CA GLU A 57 -3.22 -4.42 -18.42
C GLU A 57 -2.69 -4.94 -17.08
N VAL A 58 -1.57 -5.66 -17.15
CA VAL A 58 -0.78 -6.04 -15.97
C VAL A 58 0.60 -5.45 -16.15
N ALA A 59 0.99 -4.56 -15.24
CA ALA A 59 2.26 -3.86 -15.28
C ALA A 59 3.09 -4.20 -14.03
N ARG A 60 4.41 -4.32 -14.22
CA ARG A 60 5.37 -4.49 -13.14
C ARG A 60 6.38 -3.36 -13.19
N PHE A 61 6.57 -2.67 -12.07
CA PHE A 61 7.45 -1.52 -11.99
C PHE A 61 8.10 -1.43 -10.61
N THR A 62 9.36 -1.01 -10.60
CA THR A 62 10.11 -0.73 -9.37
C THR A 62 9.98 0.75 -9.02
N VAL A 63 9.81 1.04 -7.74
CA VAL A 63 9.74 2.40 -7.21
C VAL A 63 10.88 2.59 -6.24
N ASP A 64 11.66 3.65 -6.46
CA ASP A 64 12.76 4.04 -5.58
C ASP A 64 12.23 4.40 -4.18
N LYS A 65 12.94 3.97 -3.15
CA LYS A 65 12.61 4.20 -1.73
C LYS A 65 12.31 5.65 -1.36
N SER A 66 12.88 6.63 -2.06
CA SER A 66 12.62 8.06 -1.83
C SER A 66 11.14 8.43 -2.02
N LEU A 67 10.40 7.68 -2.84
CA LEU A 67 8.97 7.89 -3.10
C LEU A 67 8.06 7.01 -2.23
N LEU A 68 8.64 6.17 -1.37
CA LEU A 68 7.92 5.10 -0.64
C LEU A 68 7.64 5.41 0.83
N SER A 69 7.96 6.61 1.32
CA SER A 69 7.73 7.01 2.71
C SER A 69 6.27 6.88 3.18
N GLY A 70 5.32 7.07 2.25
CA GLY A 70 3.87 6.91 2.52
C GLY A 70 3.37 5.46 2.51
N TYR A 71 4.10 4.55 1.86
CA TYR A 71 3.62 3.18 1.60
C TYR A 71 3.33 2.37 2.88
N PRO A 72 4.18 2.38 3.93
CA PRO A 72 3.89 1.65 5.18
C PRO A 72 2.53 2.02 5.80
N PHE A 73 2.13 3.29 5.72
CA PHE A 73 0.86 3.74 6.26
C PHE A 73 -0.33 3.34 5.40
N VAL A 74 -0.17 3.35 4.07
CA VAL A 74 -1.19 2.82 3.15
C VAL A 74 -1.36 1.32 3.35
N SER A 75 -0.26 0.56 3.40
CA SER A 75 -0.28 -0.87 3.69
C SER A 75 -1.00 -1.19 5.00
N LYS A 76 -0.71 -0.44 6.09
CA LYS A 76 -1.47 -0.57 7.34
C LYS A 76 -2.97 -0.38 7.13
N THR A 77 -3.39 0.69 6.45
CA THR A 77 -4.81 0.94 6.18
C THR A 77 -5.45 -0.20 5.38
N LEU A 78 -4.75 -0.75 4.39
CA LEU A 78 -5.20 -1.88 3.58
C LEU A 78 -5.39 -3.15 4.43
N ARG A 79 -4.39 -3.48 5.26
CA ARG A 79 -4.44 -4.65 6.16
C ARG A 79 -5.58 -4.54 7.17
N GLU A 80 -5.76 -3.38 7.78
CA GLU A 80 -6.85 -3.14 8.73
C GLU A 80 -8.24 -3.17 8.05
N ALA A 81 -8.36 -2.65 6.83
CA ALA A 81 -9.60 -2.71 6.05
C ALA A 81 -10.01 -4.14 5.64
N GLY A 82 -9.08 -5.10 5.69
CA GLY A 82 -9.34 -6.53 5.49
C GLY A 82 -9.81 -7.27 6.75
N LYS A 83 -9.64 -6.70 7.94
CA LYS A 83 -10.01 -7.34 9.20
C LYS A 83 -11.48 -7.10 9.59
N PRO A 84 -12.11 -8.04 10.32
CA PRO A 84 -13.34 -7.81 11.07
C PRO A 84 -13.23 -6.60 12.02
N GLN A 85 -14.33 -5.87 12.25
CA GLN A 85 -14.32 -4.60 12.99
C GLN A 85 -13.77 -4.73 14.41
N ASP A 86 -14.05 -5.83 15.09
CA ASP A 86 -13.57 -6.17 16.43
C ASP A 86 -12.05 -6.44 16.50
N GLN A 87 -11.43 -6.77 15.36
CA GLN A 87 -10.00 -7.07 15.24
C GLN A 87 -9.19 -5.90 14.66
N ARG A 88 -9.84 -4.79 14.33
CA ARG A 88 -9.18 -3.61 13.77
C ARG A 88 -8.43 -2.82 14.85
N ARG A 89 -7.17 -2.50 14.58
CA ARG A 89 -6.38 -1.55 15.39
C ARG A 89 -6.83 -0.12 15.05
N HIS A 90 -7.82 0.36 15.79
CA HIS A 90 -8.47 1.66 15.54
C HIS A 90 -7.63 2.89 15.91
N HIS A 91 -6.62 2.77 16.79
CA HIS A 91 -5.91 3.93 17.31
C HIS A 91 -4.43 3.62 17.59
N CYS A 92 -3.50 4.35 16.94
CA CYS A 92 -2.13 4.50 17.46
C CYS A 92 -2.14 5.77 18.32
N CYS A 93 -2.20 5.63 19.66
CA CYS A 93 -1.83 6.76 20.52
C CYS A 93 -0.35 7.11 20.28
N GLY A 94 0.06 8.37 20.51
CA GLY A 94 1.45 8.80 20.31
C GLY A 94 2.47 7.95 21.09
N VAL A 95 2.08 7.44 22.26
CA VAL A 95 2.90 6.54 23.09
C VAL A 95 3.09 5.16 22.44
N THR A 96 2.06 4.63 21.79
CA THR A 96 2.13 3.33 21.09
C THR A 96 3.05 3.43 19.86
N LEU A 97 3.06 4.56 19.17
CA LEU A 97 3.97 4.79 18.03
C LEU A 97 5.44 4.77 18.46
N GLN A 98 5.76 5.32 19.64
CA GLN A 98 7.11 5.35 20.17
C GLN A 98 7.63 3.97 20.59
N ASN A 99 6.76 3.11 21.14
CA ASN A 99 7.17 1.80 21.67
C ASN A 99 7.02 0.65 20.67
N GLU A 100 5.99 0.68 19.81
CA GLU A 100 5.59 -0.46 18.96
C GLU A 100 5.52 -0.10 17.46
N GLY A 101 5.82 1.15 17.09
CA GLY A 101 5.70 1.64 15.73
C GLY A 101 4.25 1.64 15.23
N ILE A 102 4.04 1.31 13.96
CA ILE A 102 2.71 1.36 13.33
C ILE A 102 1.87 0.09 13.56
N GLY A 103 2.38 -0.87 14.31
CA GLY A 103 1.69 -2.11 14.69
C GLY A 103 1.87 -3.29 13.73
N TYR A 104 2.83 -3.21 12.80
CA TYR A 104 3.21 -4.29 11.89
C TYR A 104 4.73 -4.32 11.79
N GLN A 105 5.36 -5.43 12.18
CA GLN A 105 6.81 -5.49 12.33
C GLN A 105 7.55 -5.30 10.99
N ASP A 106 7.04 -5.92 9.92
CA ASP A 106 7.57 -5.78 8.57
C ASP A 106 7.46 -4.33 8.05
N LEU A 107 6.35 -3.64 8.35
CA LEU A 107 6.19 -2.23 7.99
C LEU A 107 7.05 -1.30 8.86
N ASN A 108 7.24 -1.63 10.14
CA ASN A 108 8.18 -0.92 11.02
C ASN A 108 9.61 -1.04 10.51
N LEU A 109 10.01 -2.23 10.05
CA LEU A 109 11.31 -2.45 9.41
C LEU A 109 11.44 -1.64 8.12
N LEU A 110 10.38 -1.58 7.29
CA LEU A 110 10.39 -0.77 6.07
C LEU A 110 10.48 0.74 6.35
N ILE A 111 9.95 1.22 7.48
CA ILE A 111 10.13 2.60 7.93
C ILE A 111 11.57 2.84 8.41
N LYS A 112 12.13 1.90 9.19
CA LYS A 112 13.46 2.02 9.79
C LYS A 112 14.58 1.89 8.75
N ASP A 113 14.41 0.98 7.80
CA ASP A 113 15.36 0.67 6.74
C ASP A 113 14.62 0.66 5.38
N PRO A 114 14.40 1.86 4.79
CA PRO A 114 13.69 1.97 3.53
C PRO A 114 14.44 1.28 2.38
N CYS A 115 13.69 0.49 1.61
CA CYS A 115 14.19 -0.17 0.40
C CYS A 115 13.25 0.07 -0.78
N ASP A 116 13.77 -0.20 -1.97
CA ASP A 116 12.97 -0.13 -3.20
C ASP A 116 11.93 -1.26 -3.18
N LEU A 117 10.77 -0.96 -3.74
CA LEU A 117 9.67 -1.91 -3.85
C LEU A 117 9.28 -2.11 -5.30
N GLU A 118 9.01 -3.37 -5.64
CA GLU A 118 8.39 -3.74 -6.90
C GLU A 118 6.87 -3.87 -6.69
N PHE A 119 6.11 -3.22 -7.55
CA PHE A 119 4.67 -3.34 -7.62
C PHE A 119 4.29 -4.08 -8.89
N THR A 120 3.39 -5.05 -8.77
CA THR A 120 2.65 -5.61 -9.90
C THR A 120 1.19 -5.21 -9.73
N ILE A 121 0.64 -4.48 -10.70
CA ILE A 121 -0.78 -4.05 -10.75
C ILE A 121 -1.42 -4.69 -11.98
#